data_AF-A0A7W1HEC4-F1
#
_entry.id   AF-A0A7W1HEC4-F1
#
_cell.length_a   1.000
_cell.length_b   1.000
_cell.length_c   1.000
_cell.angle_alpha   90.00
_cell.angle_beta   90.00
_cell.angle_gamma   90.00
#
_symmetry.space_group_name_H-M   'P 1'
#
loop_
_entity.id
_entity.type
_entity.pdbx_description
1 polymer ?
#
loop_
_entity_poly.entity_id
_entity_poly.type
_entity_poly.pdbx_seq_one_letter_code
_entity_poly.pdbx_strand_id
1 'polypeptide(L)'
;MSSWALEKLIDYYSLRFQIEFNFREAKQHFGLEDFMTTTAKGVENAANLAFLMVNVSAKLLKSSNKKYGGVLDLKTHFRGVKYAVEAIKILLEKPETILMKEAIEEVKERISKLGSIHQKKVASSTA
;
A
#
# COMPACT_ATOMS: atom_id res chain seq x y z
N MET A 1 15.26 23.30 36.07
CA MET A 1 15.08 22.15 35.16
C MET A 1 16.19 22.25 34.11
N SER A 2 17.06 21.26 33.99
CA SER A 2 18.19 21.31 33.06
C SER A 2 17.69 21.33 31.61
N SER A 3 18.36 22.07 30.72
CA SER A 3 17.98 22.21 29.30
C SER A 3 17.77 20.85 28.60
N TRP A 4 18.56 19.84 28.95
CA TRP A 4 18.40 18.47 28.41
C TRP A 4 17.07 17.80 28.76
N ALA A 5 16.51 18.09 29.95
CA ALA A 5 15.24 17.50 30.38
C ALA A 5 14.05 18.11 29.62
N LEU A 6 14.16 19.39 29.24
CA LEU A 6 13.16 20.07 28.42
C LEU A 6 13.16 19.57 26.98
N GLU A 7 14.34 19.36 26.38
CA GLU A 7 14.48 18.79 25.03
C GLU A 7 13.86 17.39 24.96
N LYS A 8 14.13 16.52 25.94
CA LYS A 8 13.52 15.18 26.00
C LYS A 8 12.00 15.22 26.15
N LEU A 9 11.47 16.15 26.92
CA LEU A 9 10.03 16.34 27.07
C LEU A 9 9.39 16.75 25.74
N ILE A 10 10.00 17.69 25.03
CA ILE A 10 9.55 18.13 23.70
C ILE A 10 9.59 16.97 22.71
N ASP A 11 10.67 16.20 22.69
CA ASP A 11 10.81 15.02 21.84
C ASP A 11 9.68 14.00 22.10
N TYR A 12 9.43 13.65 23.37
CA TYR A 12 8.37 12.68 23.71
C TYR A 12 6.98 13.17 23.36
N TYR A 13 6.67 14.44 23.59
CA TYR A 13 5.38 15.00 23.19
C TYR A 13 5.22 15.07 21.67
N SER A 14 6.30 15.31 20.92
CA SER A 14 6.26 15.28 19.46
C SER A 14 5.99 13.87 18.90
N LEU A 15 6.52 12.83 19.54
CA LEU A 15 6.29 11.43 19.15
C LEU A 15 4.85 10.99 19.36
N ARG A 16 4.09 11.63 20.25
CA ARG A 16 2.69 11.30 20.50
C ARG A 16 1.86 11.36 19.22
N PHE A 17 2.12 12.36 18.35
CA PHE A 17 1.43 12.56 17.07
C PHE A 17 1.48 11.35 16.12
N GLN A 18 2.42 10.41 16.33
CA GLN A 18 2.48 9.17 15.57
C GLN A 18 1.21 8.32 15.75
N ILE A 19 0.56 8.39 16.92
CA ILE A 19 -0.70 7.69 17.17
C ILE A 19 -1.79 8.26 16.25
N GLU A 20 -1.93 9.57 16.22
CA GLU A 20 -2.90 10.28 15.39
C GLU A 20 -2.67 10.01 13.89
N PHE A 21 -1.41 9.93 13.45
CA PHE A 21 -1.08 9.52 12.09
C PHE A 21 -1.50 8.07 11.81
N ASN A 22 -1.22 7.14 12.71
CA ASN A 22 -1.65 5.74 12.53
C ASN A 22 -3.17 5.60 12.44
N PHE A 23 -3.93 6.34 13.28
CA PHE A 23 -5.39 6.35 13.20
C PHE A 23 -5.88 6.95 11.88
N ARG A 24 -5.25 8.03 11.40
CA ARG A 24 -5.60 8.64 10.10
C ARG A 24 -5.37 7.67 8.95
N GLU A 25 -4.20 7.02 8.90
CA GLU A 25 -3.87 6.04 7.86
C GLU A 25 -4.82 4.83 7.90
N ALA A 26 -5.13 4.33 9.10
CA ALA A 26 -6.06 3.22 9.27
C ALA A 26 -7.47 3.55 8.74
N LYS A 27 -7.95 4.77 9.01
CA LYS A 27 -9.23 5.27 8.47
C LYS A 27 -9.17 5.45 6.96
N GLN A 28 -8.28 6.31 6.50
CA GLN A 28 -8.18 6.74 5.11
C GLN A 28 -7.84 5.60 4.14
N HIS A 29 -7.09 4.59 4.58
CA HIS A 29 -6.58 3.56 3.68
C HIS A 29 -7.09 2.15 3.97
N PHE A 30 -7.51 1.83 5.19
CA PHE A 30 -7.85 0.46 5.57
C PHE A 30 -9.26 0.31 6.14
N GLY A 31 -10.11 1.33 5.96
CA GLY A 31 -11.54 1.24 6.20
C GLY A 31 -11.93 1.27 7.67
N LEU A 32 -11.04 1.69 8.58
CA LEU A 32 -11.33 1.77 10.02
C LEU A 32 -12.59 2.62 10.30
N GLU A 33 -12.91 3.59 9.45
CA GLU A 33 -14.11 4.42 9.55
C GLU A 33 -15.35 3.86 8.82
N ASP A 34 -15.17 2.87 7.95
CA ASP A 34 -16.23 2.31 7.09
C ASP A 34 -16.85 1.01 7.65
N PHE A 35 -16.20 0.35 8.61
CA PHE A 35 -16.71 -0.91 9.15
C PHE A 35 -17.95 -0.69 10.03
N MET A 36 -19.08 -1.27 9.62
CA MET A 36 -20.36 -1.18 10.32
C MET A 36 -20.70 -2.44 11.14
N THR A 37 -19.70 -3.22 11.54
CA THR A 37 -19.95 -4.49 12.26
C THR A 37 -20.44 -4.24 13.67
N THR A 38 -21.50 -4.94 14.09
CA THR A 38 -22.12 -4.77 15.42
C THR A 38 -21.71 -5.84 16.43
N THR A 39 -21.09 -6.95 15.99
CA THR A 39 -20.60 -8.00 16.89
C THR A 39 -19.25 -7.61 17.49
N ALA A 40 -19.04 -7.90 18.78
CA ALA A 40 -17.77 -7.62 19.47
C ALA A 40 -16.53 -8.14 18.71
N LYS A 41 -16.57 -9.42 18.29
CA LYS A 41 -15.46 -10.05 17.55
C LYS A 41 -15.22 -9.40 16.19
N GLY A 42 -16.28 -8.96 15.52
CA GLY A 42 -16.17 -8.27 14.24
C GLY A 42 -15.52 -6.89 14.35
N VAL A 43 -15.89 -6.12 15.37
CA VAL A 43 -15.25 -4.83 15.69
C VAL A 43 -13.76 -5.02 16.00
N GLU A 44 -13.44 -6.01 16.83
CA GLU A 44 -12.05 -6.34 17.19
C GLU A 44 -11.21 -6.72 15.96
N ASN A 45 -11.72 -7.64 15.14
CA ASN A 45 -11.02 -8.09 13.94
C ASN A 45 -10.81 -6.94 12.94
N ALA A 46 -11.83 -6.12 12.73
CA ALA A 46 -11.76 -4.99 11.80
C ALA A 46 -10.71 -3.96 12.24
N ALA A 47 -10.72 -3.56 13.51
CA ALA A 47 -9.74 -2.63 14.06
C ALA A 47 -8.31 -3.19 13.96
N ASN A 48 -8.11 -4.44 14.41
CA ASN A 48 -6.79 -5.08 14.40
C ASN A 48 -6.26 -5.26 12.96
N LEU A 49 -7.12 -5.64 12.01
CA LEU A 49 -6.73 -5.78 10.61
C LEU A 49 -6.34 -4.43 10.00
N ALA A 50 -7.09 -3.36 10.29
CA ALA A 50 -6.77 -2.02 9.78
C ALA A 50 -5.38 -1.57 10.25
N PHE A 51 -5.07 -1.70 11.54
CA PHE A 51 -3.76 -1.33 12.09
C PHE A 51 -2.63 -2.26 11.61
N LEU A 52 -2.90 -3.56 11.46
CA LEU A 52 -1.95 -4.49 10.85
C LEU A 52 -1.57 -4.01 9.44
N MET A 53 -2.55 -3.61 8.64
CA MET A 53 -2.32 -3.18 7.26
C MET A 53 -1.56 -1.85 7.15
N VAL A 54 -1.72 -0.95 8.13
CA VAL A 54 -0.87 0.26 8.24
C VAL A 54 0.60 -0.16 8.40
N ASN A 55 0.89 -1.07 9.34
CA ASN A 55 2.26 -1.54 9.59
C ASN A 55 2.86 -2.30 8.40
N VAL A 56 2.08 -3.19 7.77
CA VAL A 56 2.49 -3.92 6.56
C VAL A 56 2.83 -2.94 5.45
N SER A 57 2.00 -1.93 5.23
CA SER A 57 2.22 -0.93 4.18
C SER A 57 3.45 -0.08 4.46
N ALA A 58 3.65 0.36 5.70
CA ALA A 58 4.85 1.09 6.10
C ALA A 58 6.13 0.28 5.85
N LYS A 59 6.12 -1.01 6.20
CA LYS A 59 7.25 -1.93 5.95
C LYS A 59 7.53 -2.10 4.47
N LEU A 60 6.49 -2.32 3.66
CA LEU A 60 6.60 -2.50 2.21
C LEU A 60 7.10 -1.23 1.52
N LEU A 61 6.61 -0.05 1.91
CA LEU A 61 7.09 1.23 1.40
C LEU A 61 8.58 1.40 1.69
N LYS A 62 9.01 1.11 2.93
CA LYS A 62 10.42 1.18 3.32
C LYS A 62 11.30 0.21 2.52
N SER A 63 10.86 -1.02 2.27
CA SER A 63 11.62 -2.00 1.48
C SER A 63 11.58 -1.74 -0.03
N SER A 64 10.65 -0.92 -0.51
CA SER A 64 10.45 -0.68 -1.95
C SER A 64 11.48 0.25 -2.59
N ASN A 65 12.45 0.78 -1.83
CA ASN A 65 13.44 1.75 -2.31
C ASN A 65 12.82 2.93 -3.09
N LYS A 66 11.74 3.53 -2.56
CA LYS A 66 10.97 4.61 -3.20
C LYS A 66 10.40 4.22 -4.58
N LYS A 67 10.02 2.95 -4.77
CA LYS A 67 9.26 2.49 -5.94
C LYS A 67 7.83 3.05 -5.92
N TYR A 68 7.21 3.11 -4.75
CA TYR A 68 5.86 3.63 -4.55
C TYR A 68 5.92 4.97 -3.81
N GLY A 69 5.10 5.95 -4.22
CA GLY A 69 5.05 7.28 -3.60
C GLY A 69 4.27 7.32 -2.30
N GLY A 70 3.45 6.30 -2.02
CA GLY A 70 2.69 6.18 -0.78
C GLY A 70 1.79 4.95 -0.77
N VAL A 71 0.93 4.85 0.25
CA VAL A 71 0.03 3.71 0.45
C VAL A 71 -0.96 3.55 -0.71
N LEU A 72 -1.44 4.65 -1.31
CA LEU A 72 -2.31 4.60 -2.49
C LEU A 72 -1.64 3.94 -3.69
N ASP A 73 -0.40 4.32 -4.00
CA ASP A 73 0.35 3.71 -5.11
C ASP A 73 0.66 2.23 -4.85
N LEU A 74 0.96 1.89 -3.59
CA LEU A 74 1.15 0.50 -3.17
C LEU A 74 -0.13 -0.33 -3.41
N LYS A 75 -1.29 0.19 -3.00
CA LYS A 75 -2.60 -0.45 -3.22
C LYS A 75 -2.91 -0.55 -4.71
N THR A 76 -2.66 0.50 -5.49
CA THR A 76 -2.85 0.50 -6.94
C THR A 76 -2.03 -0.60 -7.60
N HIS A 77 -0.75 -0.74 -7.22
CA HIS A 77 0.11 -1.78 -7.75
C HIS A 77 -0.44 -3.19 -7.52
N PHE A 78 -0.73 -3.55 -6.27
CA PHE A 78 -1.24 -4.88 -5.96
C PHE A 78 -2.62 -5.15 -6.57
N ARG A 79 -3.50 -4.13 -6.62
CA ARG A 79 -4.80 -4.24 -7.30
C ARG A 79 -4.63 -4.47 -8.79
N GLY A 80 -3.76 -3.71 -9.45
CA GLY A 80 -3.50 -3.84 -10.88
C GLY A 80 -2.89 -5.20 -11.23
N VAL A 81 -1.94 -5.71 -10.42
CA VAL A 81 -1.42 -7.08 -10.58
C VAL A 81 -2.55 -8.11 -10.44
N LYS A 82 -3.41 -7.99 -9.41
CA LYS A 82 -4.55 -8.88 -9.22
C LYS A 82 -5.49 -8.85 -10.43
N TYR A 83 -5.86 -7.67 -10.91
CA TYR A 83 -6.76 -7.52 -12.05
C TYR A 83 -6.16 -8.06 -13.35
N ALA A 84 -4.87 -7.83 -13.58
CA ALA A 84 -4.15 -8.42 -14.71
C ALA A 84 -4.19 -9.96 -14.65
N VAL A 85 -3.90 -10.54 -13.48
CA VAL A 85 -3.96 -12.00 -13.28
C VAL A 85 -5.37 -12.54 -13.55
N GLU A 86 -6.42 -11.92 -13.00
CA GLU A 86 -7.79 -12.37 -13.23
C GLU A 86 -8.22 -12.21 -14.70
N ALA A 87 -7.87 -11.10 -15.36
CA ALA A 87 -8.15 -10.91 -16.78
C ALA A 87 -7.44 -11.96 -17.65
N ILE A 88 -6.18 -12.27 -17.34
CA ILE A 88 -5.39 -13.28 -18.04
C ILE A 88 -6.01 -14.67 -17.89
N LYS A 89 -6.47 -15.04 -16.69
CA LYS A 89 -7.14 -16.33 -16.45
C LYS A 89 -8.41 -16.50 -17.29
N ILE A 90 -9.13 -15.40 -17.56
CA ILE A 90 -10.33 -15.42 -18.42
C ILE A 90 -9.94 -15.57 -19.89
N LEU A 91 -8.85 -14.91 -20.31
CA LEU A 91 -8.44 -14.86 -21.73
C LEU A 91 -7.64 -16.08 -22.18
N LEU A 92 -6.95 -16.76 -21.27
CA LEU A 92 -6.01 -17.84 -21.60
C LEU A 92 -6.34 -19.08 -20.77
N GLU A 93 -6.79 -20.15 -21.45
CA GLU A 93 -7.00 -21.45 -20.80
C GLU A 93 -5.67 -22.06 -20.28
N LYS A 94 -4.54 -21.81 -20.97
CA LYS A 94 -3.18 -22.14 -20.52
C LYS A 94 -2.10 -21.21 -21.12
N PRO A 95 -1.19 -20.61 -20.32
CA PRO A 95 -0.02 -19.92 -20.84
C PRO A 95 1.11 -20.92 -21.12
N GLU A 96 1.12 -21.51 -22.32
CA GLU A 96 2.02 -22.65 -22.63
C GLU A 96 3.43 -22.24 -23.10
N THR A 97 3.66 -20.99 -23.52
CA THR A 97 4.95 -20.55 -24.09
C THR A 97 5.69 -19.53 -23.22
N ILE A 98 7.02 -19.49 -23.34
CA ILE A 98 7.89 -18.52 -22.64
C ILE A 98 7.52 -17.08 -23.05
N LEU A 99 7.28 -16.84 -24.34
CA LEU A 99 6.84 -15.55 -24.88
C LEU A 99 5.52 -15.07 -24.26
N MET A 100 4.57 -15.98 -24.02
CA MET A 100 3.33 -15.64 -23.32
C MET A 100 3.58 -15.24 -21.85
N LYS A 101 4.51 -15.91 -21.16
CA LYS A 101 4.85 -15.55 -19.77
C LYS A 101 5.47 -14.16 -19.68
N GLU A 102 6.35 -13.81 -20.63
CA GLU A 102 6.96 -12.48 -20.71
C GLU A 102 5.91 -11.39 -21.01
N ALA A 103 5.02 -11.63 -21.98
CA ALA A 103 3.91 -10.73 -22.28
C ALA A 103 2.96 -10.55 -21.08
N ILE A 104 2.69 -11.63 -20.32
CA ILE A 104 1.90 -11.58 -19.09
C ILE A 104 2.55 -10.69 -18.03
N GLU A 105 3.86 -10.82 -17.82
CA GLU A 105 4.57 -9.97 -16.87
C GLU A 105 4.59 -8.50 -17.31
N GLU A 106 4.74 -8.24 -18.62
CA GLU A 106 4.64 -6.88 -19.16
C GLU A 106 3.25 -6.28 -18.93
N VAL A 107 2.19 -7.04 -19.20
CA VAL A 107 0.80 -6.63 -18.96
C VAL A 107 0.57 -6.33 -17.48
N LYS A 108 1.04 -7.20 -16.57
CA LYS A 108 0.95 -6.95 -15.12
C LYS A 108 1.67 -5.66 -14.74
N GLU A 109 2.89 -5.45 -15.22
CA GLU A 109 3.67 -4.25 -14.89
C GLU A 109 2.98 -2.98 -15.37
N ARG A 110 2.44 -2.98 -16.61
CA ARG A 110 1.68 -1.85 -17.17
C ARG A 110 0.40 -1.58 -16.38
N ILE A 111 -0.42 -2.61 -16.13
CA ILE A 111 -1.68 -2.46 -15.40
C ILE A 111 -1.44 -2.05 -13.95
N SER A 112 -0.37 -2.53 -13.31
CA SER A 112 -0.02 -2.17 -11.93
C SER A 112 0.30 -0.68 -11.73
N LYS A 113 0.57 0.06 -12.80
CA LYS A 113 0.83 1.52 -12.77
C LYS A 113 -0.41 2.35 -13.05
N LEU A 114 -1.47 1.75 -13.59
CA LEU A 114 -2.70 2.46 -13.94
C LEU A 114 -3.38 3.00 -12.69
N GLY A 115 -3.56 4.31 -12.62
CA GLY A 115 -4.13 4.98 -11.45
C GLY A 115 -3.14 5.27 -10.31
N SER A 116 -1.84 5.07 -10.52
CA SER A 116 -0.82 5.55 -9.58
C SER A 116 -0.72 7.08 -9.68
N ILE A 117 -0.65 7.74 -8.53
CA ILE A 117 -0.54 9.20 -8.42
C ILE A 117 0.91 9.61 -8.70
N HIS A 118 1.88 8.88 -8.16
CA HIS A 118 3.30 9.17 -8.31
C HIS A 118 3.95 8.26 -9.37
N GLN A 119 3.56 8.44 -10.62
CA GLN A 119 4.19 7.74 -11.73
C GLN A 119 5.62 8.27 -11.97
N LYS A 120 6.61 7.39 -11.89
CA LYS A 120 7.93 7.69 -12.46
C LYS A 120 7.77 7.75 -13.98
N LYS A 121 8.13 8.90 -14.58
CA LYS A 121 8.29 9.01 -16.04
C LYS A 121 9.21 7.86 -16.47
N VAL A 122 8.69 6.97 -17.31
CA VAL A 122 9.55 6.07 -18.07
C VAL A 122 10.37 7.00 -18.96
N ALA A 123 11.70 6.95 -18.83
CA ALA A 123 12.56 7.63 -19.79
C ALA A 123 12.13 7.15 -21.17
N SER A 124 11.60 8.06 -21.99
CA SER A 124 11.25 7.74 -23.36
C SER A 124 12.52 7.22 -24.01
N SER A 125 12.55 5.91 -24.29
CA SER A 125 13.49 5.36 -25.26
C SER A 125 13.12 5.99 -26.59
N THR A 126 13.72 7.14 -26.89
CA THR A 126 13.79 7.69 -28.22
C THR A 126 14.54 6.66 -29.07
N ALA A 127 13.79 5.91 -29.86
CA ALA A 127 14.31 5.27 -31.07
C ALA A 127 14.29 6.30 -32.21
#